data_AF-D6A6H7-F1
#
_entry.id   AF-D6A6H7-F1
#
_cell.length_a   1.000
_cell.length_b   1.000
_cell.length_c   1.000
_cell.angle_alpha   90.00
_cell.angle_beta   90.00
_cell.angle_gamma   90.00
#
_symmetry.space_group_name_H-M   'P 1'
#
loop_
_entity.id
_entity.type
_entity.pdbx_description
1 polymer ?
#
loop_
_entity_poly.entity_id
_entity_poly.type
_entity_poly.pdbx_seq_one_letter_code
_entity_poly.pdbx_strand_id
1 'polypeptide(L)'
;METAGTPVRTVPRPGLRERKKQRTRDALVRAALELFATRGYDGTTVDDIAAAVDVSQRTFFRYFAGKEEVAFFVPRLAESHVVEAVRGRPPGEAPLEALRRAVLDGWDGWDGINGAVERLVPLDLHLRVCRVIESTPVLFAARLRRAAELEEELARVIAEREGLDVDADPRPRILVAAFGGAVRVTERRWSAGGDLTAAALRDLMAAHLDLLGPALAENWRTGRSPDRRTET
;
A
#
# COMPACT_ATOMS: atom_id res chain seq x y z
N MET A 1 42.79 -32.81 4.28
CA MET A 1 42.23 -31.85 3.31
C MET A 1 40.97 -31.30 3.96
N GLU A 2 41.12 -30.18 4.64
CA GLU A 2 40.17 -29.59 5.58
C GLU A 2 39.39 -28.50 4.85
N THR A 3 38.09 -28.69 4.67
CA THR A 3 37.21 -27.69 4.04
C THR A 3 36.81 -26.66 5.09
N ALA A 4 37.42 -25.47 5.01
CA ALA A 4 37.06 -24.31 5.80
C ALA A 4 35.62 -23.85 5.48
N GLY A 5 34.77 -23.86 6.50
CA GLY A 5 33.42 -23.31 6.43
C GLY A 5 33.45 -21.78 6.41
N THR A 6 32.79 -21.18 5.43
CA THR A 6 32.55 -19.74 5.34
C THR A 6 31.74 -19.27 6.55
N PRO A 7 32.19 -18.26 7.32
CA PRO A 7 31.43 -17.80 8.47
C PRO A 7 30.18 -17.04 8.01
N VAL A 8 29.01 -17.50 8.48
CA VAL A 8 27.74 -16.81 8.33
C VAL A 8 27.84 -15.45 9.00
N ARG A 9 27.72 -14.37 8.22
CA ARG A 9 27.76 -12.98 8.69
C ARG A 9 26.53 -12.71 9.56
N THR A 10 26.69 -12.79 10.88
CA THR A 10 25.63 -12.49 11.84
C THR A 10 25.33 -10.99 11.84
N VAL A 11 24.09 -10.61 11.53
CA VAL A 11 23.64 -9.22 11.62
C VAL A 11 23.65 -8.81 13.11
N PRO A 12 24.31 -7.69 13.50
CA PRO A 12 24.41 -7.31 14.90
C PRO A 12 23.01 -7.04 15.50
N ARG A 13 22.70 -7.67 16.63
CA ARG A 13 21.45 -7.39 17.37
C ARG A 13 21.43 -5.90 17.77
N PRO A 14 20.35 -5.15 17.50
CA PRO A 14 20.31 -3.71 17.78
C PRO A 14 20.62 -3.42 19.25
N GLY A 15 21.40 -2.38 19.53
CA GLY A 15 21.72 -1.97 20.91
C GLY A 15 20.46 -1.62 21.73
N LEU A 16 20.56 -1.62 23.05
CA LEU A 16 19.44 -1.29 23.95
C LEU A 16 18.79 0.07 23.62
N ARG A 17 19.60 1.05 23.19
CA ARG A 17 19.15 2.37 22.76
C ARG A 17 18.28 2.32 21.51
N GLU A 18 18.68 1.57 20.49
CA GLU A 18 17.91 1.42 19.25
C GLU A 18 16.60 0.64 19.48
N ARG A 19 16.63 -0.38 20.35
CA ARG A 19 15.39 -1.07 20.76
C ARG A 19 14.41 -0.15 21.48
N LYS A 20 14.89 0.71 22.40
CA LYS A 20 14.05 1.70 23.07
C LYS A 20 13.50 2.72 22.08
N LYS A 21 14.33 3.21 21.16
CA LYS A 21 13.95 4.15 20.10
C LYS A 21 12.83 3.59 19.22
N GLN A 22 12.97 2.34 18.76
CA GLN A 22 11.97 1.68 17.94
C GLN A 22 10.66 1.45 18.70
N ARG A 23 10.72 0.98 19.95
CA ARG A 23 9.51 0.80 20.79
C ARG A 23 8.71 2.09 20.97
N THR A 24 9.39 3.21 21.22
CA THR A 24 8.70 4.52 21.33
C THR A 24 8.06 4.93 20.01
N ARG A 25 8.75 4.74 18.88
CA ARG A 25 8.20 5.03 17.55
C ARG A 25 6.96 4.19 17.28
N ASP A 26 7.02 2.89 17.54
CA ASP A 26 5.91 1.96 17.31
C ASP A 26 4.69 2.28 18.20
N ALA A 27 4.94 2.64 19.46
CA ALA A 27 3.89 3.10 20.37
C ALA A 27 3.20 4.38 19.85
N LEU A 28 3.98 5.36 19.39
CA LEU A 28 3.45 6.59 18.80
C LEU A 28 2.61 6.32 17.54
N VAL A 29 3.07 5.42 16.65
CA VAL A 29 2.31 5.02 15.45
C VAL A 29 0.98 4.41 15.89
N ARG A 30 1.00 3.41 16.77
CA ARG A 30 -0.21 2.71 17.20
C ARG A 30 -1.23 3.67 17.82
N ALA A 31 -0.81 4.50 18.77
CA ALA A 31 -1.69 5.47 19.43
C ALA A 31 -2.28 6.49 18.45
N ALA A 32 -1.47 6.99 17.50
CA ALA A 32 -1.96 7.91 16.49
C ALA A 32 -3.01 7.26 15.58
N LEU A 33 -2.76 6.05 15.12
CA LEU A 33 -3.70 5.33 14.24
C LEU A 33 -5.02 5.01 14.96
N GLU A 34 -4.97 4.62 16.23
CA GLU A 34 -6.17 4.43 17.07
C GLU A 34 -6.97 5.73 17.22
N LEU A 35 -6.30 6.86 17.47
CA LEU A 35 -6.95 8.17 17.57
C LEU A 35 -7.54 8.62 16.23
N PHE A 36 -6.82 8.45 15.11
CA PHE A 36 -7.36 8.78 13.79
C PHE A 36 -8.59 7.93 13.44
N ALA A 37 -8.57 6.64 13.76
CA ALA A 37 -9.69 5.74 13.49
C ALA A 37 -10.92 6.03 14.35
N THR A 38 -10.76 6.63 15.54
CA THR A 38 -11.85 6.89 16.50
C THR A 38 -12.36 8.33 16.45
N ARG A 39 -11.48 9.32 16.33
CA ARG A 39 -11.79 10.76 16.39
C ARG A 39 -11.66 11.45 15.03
N GLY A 40 -11.18 10.74 14.00
CA GLY A 40 -10.80 11.32 12.72
C GLY A 40 -9.43 12.01 12.77
N TYR A 41 -8.90 12.32 11.58
CA TYR A 41 -7.60 12.98 11.46
C TYR A 41 -7.62 14.41 12.02
N ASP A 42 -8.63 15.21 11.66
CA ASP A 42 -8.72 16.62 12.07
C ASP A 42 -8.97 16.78 13.58
N GLY A 43 -9.74 15.87 14.18
CA GLY A 43 -10.02 15.84 15.62
C GLY A 43 -8.89 15.30 16.49
N THR A 44 -7.74 14.93 15.91
CA THR A 44 -6.58 14.40 16.64
C THR A 44 -5.40 15.37 16.57
N THR A 45 -4.85 15.77 17.71
CA THR A 45 -3.66 16.64 17.79
C THR A 45 -2.38 15.85 18.07
N VAL A 46 -1.22 16.45 17.82
CA VAL A 46 0.08 15.87 18.23
C VAL A 46 0.14 15.68 19.76
N ASP A 47 -0.52 16.56 20.51
CA ASP A 47 -0.58 16.52 21.97
C ASP A 47 -1.38 15.32 22.46
N ASP A 48 -2.52 15.04 21.84
CA ASP A 48 -3.32 13.85 22.14
C ASP A 48 -2.50 12.58 21.95
N ILE A 49 -1.75 12.49 20.83
CA ILE A 49 -0.92 11.34 20.49
C ILE A 49 0.23 11.19 21.50
N ALA A 50 0.92 12.28 21.82
CA ALA A 50 2.04 12.27 22.74
C ALA A 50 1.59 11.91 24.17
N ALA A 51 0.46 12.46 24.61
CA ALA A 51 -0.14 12.15 25.90
C ALA A 51 -0.58 10.67 26.00
N ALA A 52 -1.11 10.09 24.92
CA ALA A 52 -1.57 8.71 24.88
C ALA A 52 -0.45 7.67 25.16
N VAL A 53 0.82 8.04 24.99
CA VAL A 53 1.97 7.16 25.26
C VAL A 53 2.94 7.73 26.30
N ASP A 54 2.50 8.72 27.07
CA ASP A 54 3.26 9.37 28.15
C ASP A 54 4.61 9.95 27.70
N VAL A 55 4.60 10.69 26.59
CA VAL A 55 5.77 11.43 26.09
C VAL A 55 5.44 12.89 25.79
N SER A 56 6.47 13.73 25.72
CA SER A 56 6.30 15.14 25.31
C SER A 56 6.14 15.30 23.80
N GLN A 57 5.52 16.40 23.36
CA GLN A 57 5.51 16.80 21.94
C GLN A 57 6.92 16.85 21.34
N ARG A 58 7.91 17.35 22.10
CA ARG A 58 9.32 17.35 21.68
C ARG A 58 9.82 15.94 21.36
N THR A 59 9.35 14.93 22.10
CA THR A 59 9.67 13.54 21.81
C THR A 59 8.95 13.05 20.57
N PHE A 60 7.68 13.39 20.36
CA PHE A 60 6.99 13.10 19.10
C PHE A 60 7.76 13.67 17.89
N PHE A 61 8.11 14.96 17.93
CA PHE A 61 8.80 15.64 16.83
C PHE A 61 10.23 15.14 16.57
N ARG A 62 10.81 14.38 17.50
CA ARG A 62 12.08 13.67 17.27
C ARG A 62 11.91 12.48 16.32
N TYR A 63 10.70 11.94 16.18
CA TYR A 63 10.39 10.78 15.34
C TYR A 63 9.65 11.14 14.06
N PHE A 64 8.76 12.14 14.12
CA PHE A 64 7.87 12.49 13.02
C PHE A 64 7.79 14.01 12.84
N ALA A 65 7.80 14.48 11.61
CA ALA A 65 7.60 15.88 11.26
C ALA A 65 6.18 16.37 11.58
N GLY A 66 5.20 15.46 11.62
CA GLY A 66 3.83 15.79 11.96
C GLY A 66 2.91 14.57 11.94
N LYS A 67 1.64 14.76 12.31
CA LYS A 67 0.65 13.69 12.34
C LYS A 67 0.33 13.10 10.95
N GLU A 68 0.52 13.86 9.87
CA GLU A 68 0.41 13.36 8.49
C GLU A 68 1.40 12.23 8.22
N GLU A 69 2.67 12.40 8.62
CA GLU A 69 3.70 11.38 8.43
C GLU A 69 3.34 10.08 9.15
N VAL A 70 2.74 10.19 10.34
CA VAL A 70 2.28 9.03 11.12
C VAL A 70 1.11 8.33 10.45
N ALA A 71 0.16 9.09 9.88
CA ALA A 71 -0.98 8.52 9.15
C ALA A 71 -0.55 7.66 7.96
N PHE A 72 0.52 8.06 7.26
CA PHE A 72 1.08 7.31 6.13
C PHE A 72 2.13 6.28 6.51
N PHE A 73 2.46 6.12 7.79
CA PHE A 73 3.54 5.23 8.22
C PHE A 73 3.33 3.78 7.81
N VAL A 74 2.15 3.24 8.12
CA VAL A 74 1.80 1.84 7.82
C VAL A 74 1.51 1.67 6.31
N PRO A 75 0.75 2.57 5.64
CA PRO A 75 0.66 2.53 4.18
C PRO A 75 2.02 2.47 3.48
N ARG A 76 3.00 3.29 3.90
CA ARG A 76 4.37 3.26 3.36
C ARG A 76 5.06 1.92 3.49
N LEU A 77 4.86 1.27 4.63
CA LEU A 77 5.42 -0.06 4.86
C LEU A 77 4.82 -1.05 3.86
N ALA A 78 3.49 -1.02 3.67
CA ALA A 78 2.80 -1.86 2.70
C ALA A 78 3.25 -1.57 1.25
N GLU A 79 3.33 -0.31 0.85
CA GLU A 79 3.84 0.15 -0.46
C GLU A 79 5.26 -0.39 -0.71
N SER A 80 6.16 -0.29 0.27
CA SER A 80 7.54 -0.80 0.15
C SER A 80 7.56 -2.32 -0.03
N HIS A 81 6.69 -3.05 0.68
CA HIS A 81 6.55 -4.50 0.51
C HIS A 81 6.06 -4.87 -0.90
N VAL A 82 5.16 -4.09 -1.50
CA VAL A 82 4.72 -4.30 -2.89
C VAL A 82 5.89 -4.14 -3.86
N VAL A 83 6.70 -3.08 -3.72
CA VAL A 83 7.87 -2.85 -4.58
C VAL A 83 8.85 -4.03 -4.50
N GLU A 84 9.19 -4.48 -3.29
CA GLU A 84 10.07 -5.62 -3.11
C GLU A 84 9.46 -6.92 -3.66
N ALA A 85 8.16 -7.12 -3.50
CA ALA A 85 7.46 -8.27 -4.05
C ALA A 85 7.51 -8.29 -5.58
N VAL A 86 7.32 -7.14 -6.24
CA VAL A 86 7.46 -7.00 -7.71
C VAL A 86 8.90 -7.29 -8.13
N ARG A 87 9.89 -6.75 -7.42
CA ARG A 87 11.31 -6.99 -7.72
C ARG A 87 11.67 -8.47 -7.60
N GLY A 88 11.11 -9.16 -6.60
CA GLY A 88 11.35 -10.58 -6.34
C GLY A 88 10.59 -11.56 -7.23
N ARG A 89 9.67 -11.11 -8.11
CA ARG A 89 8.91 -12.02 -8.99
C ARG A 89 9.83 -12.76 -9.98
N PRO A 90 9.51 -14.00 -10.40
CA PRO A 90 10.26 -14.71 -11.44
C PRO A 90 10.47 -13.88 -12.72
N PRO A 91 11.63 -13.99 -13.40
CA PRO A 91 11.94 -13.15 -14.57
C PRO A 91 11.09 -13.46 -15.82
N GLY A 92 10.52 -14.66 -15.92
CA GLY A 92 9.65 -15.04 -17.05
C GLY A 92 8.18 -14.61 -16.90
N GLU A 93 7.85 -13.92 -15.82
CA GLU A 93 6.48 -13.49 -15.55
C GLU A 93 6.19 -12.13 -16.19
N ALA A 94 5.12 -12.06 -16.97
CA ALA A 94 4.72 -10.84 -17.66
C ALA A 94 4.50 -9.68 -16.66
N PRO A 95 4.84 -8.43 -17.02
CA PRO A 95 4.78 -7.27 -16.12
C PRO A 95 3.47 -7.08 -15.36
N LEU A 96 2.33 -7.20 -16.04
CA LEU A 96 1.01 -7.05 -15.41
C LEU A 96 0.74 -8.16 -14.39
N GLU A 97 1.14 -9.40 -14.69
CA GLU A 97 0.97 -10.53 -13.79
C GLU A 97 1.90 -10.41 -12.58
N ALA A 98 3.13 -9.91 -12.78
CA ALA A 98 4.07 -9.61 -11.70
C ALA A 98 3.49 -8.58 -10.71
N LEU A 99 2.90 -7.48 -11.21
CA LEU A 99 2.20 -6.49 -10.39
C LEU A 99 0.99 -7.09 -9.66
N ARG A 100 0.14 -7.83 -10.39
CA ARG A 100 -1.07 -8.47 -9.86
C ARG A 100 -0.73 -9.42 -8.71
N ARG A 101 0.24 -10.30 -8.91
CA ARG A 101 0.66 -11.25 -7.88
C ARG A 101 1.40 -10.60 -6.72
N ALA A 102 2.21 -9.57 -6.96
CA ALA A 102 2.84 -8.83 -5.88
C ALA A 102 1.81 -8.21 -4.93
N VAL A 103 0.70 -7.68 -5.48
CA VAL A 103 -0.39 -7.15 -4.66
C VAL A 103 -1.19 -8.26 -4.00
N LEU A 104 -1.59 -9.32 -4.71
CA LEU A 104 -2.50 -10.35 -4.18
C LEU A 104 -1.82 -11.38 -3.26
N ASP A 105 -0.61 -11.83 -3.59
CA ASP A 105 0.13 -12.80 -2.77
C ASP A 105 0.59 -12.15 -1.45
N GLY A 106 0.76 -10.81 -1.43
CA GLY A 106 1.11 -10.06 -0.23
C GLY A 106 0.05 -10.10 0.88
N TRP A 107 -1.17 -10.55 0.59
CA TRP A 107 -2.24 -10.72 1.57
C TRP A 107 -2.08 -12.00 2.38
N ASP A 108 -1.33 -12.97 1.87
CA ASP A 108 -1.13 -14.26 2.50
C ASP A 108 0.19 -14.30 3.26
N GLY A 109 0.16 -14.97 4.41
CA GLY A 109 1.36 -15.33 5.16
C GLY A 109 1.99 -14.21 6.00
N TRP A 110 2.87 -14.66 6.90
CA TRP A 110 3.55 -13.80 7.87
C TRP A 110 4.62 -12.89 7.25
N ASP A 111 5.20 -13.31 6.13
CA ASP A 111 6.24 -12.57 5.42
C ASP A 111 5.65 -11.58 4.38
N GLY A 112 4.34 -11.65 4.15
CA GLY A 112 3.59 -10.75 3.26
C GLY A 112 3.30 -9.38 3.89
N ILE A 113 2.57 -8.56 3.13
CA ILE A 113 2.11 -7.21 3.52
C ILE A 113 1.30 -7.28 4.83
N ASN A 114 0.35 -8.21 4.92
CA ASN A 114 -0.50 -8.35 6.11
C ASN A 114 0.33 -8.67 7.36
N GLY A 115 1.25 -9.63 7.28
CA GLY A 115 2.16 -9.93 8.39
C GLY A 115 3.07 -8.76 8.76
N ALA A 116 3.51 -7.95 7.79
CA ALA A 116 4.28 -6.74 8.04
C ALA A 116 3.50 -5.65 8.77
N VAL A 117 2.25 -5.45 8.39
CA VAL A 117 1.33 -4.53 9.06
C VAL A 117 1.01 -5.03 10.47
N GLU A 118 0.65 -6.31 10.62
CA GLU A 118 0.26 -6.92 11.89
C GLU A 118 1.37 -6.90 12.95
N ARG A 119 2.65 -6.89 12.53
CA ARG A 119 3.78 -6.68 13.45
C ARG A 119 3.71 -5.33 14.18
N LEU A 120 3.05 -4.34 13.60
CA LEU A 120 2.98 -2.99 14.14
C LEU A 120 1.60 -2.64 14.70
N VAL A 121 0.55 -2.90 13.92
CA VAL A 121 -0.84 -2.60 14.27
C VAL A 121 -1.80 -3.70 13.78
N PRO A 122 -2.95 -3.91 14.44
CA PRO A 122 -3.98 -4.81 13.93
C PRO A 122 -4.40 -4.43 12.49
N LEU A 123 -4.60 -5.42 11.63
CA LEU A 123 -4.92 -5.19 10.22
C LEU A 123 -6.22 -4.40 10.04
N ASP A 124 -7.23 -4.65 10.88
CA ASP A 124 -8.49 -3.90 10.88
C ASP A 124 -8.29 -2.42 11.22
N LEU A 125 -7.31 -2.09 12.09
CA LEU A 125 -6.96 -0.72 12.40
C LEU A 125 -6.32 -0.04 11.19
N HIS A 126 -5.40 -0.72 10.50
CA HIS A 126 -4.80 -0.20 9.27
C HIS A 126 -5.87 0.09 8.20
N LEU A 127 -6.79 -0.85 7.98
CA LEU A 127 -7.90 -0.71 7.04
C LEU A 127 -8.82 0.49 7.38
N ARG A 128 -9.14 0.70 8.67
CA ARG A 128 -9.87 1.90 9.11
C ARG A 128 -9.10 3.19 8.83
N VAL A 129 -7.79 3.20 9.03
CA VAL A 129 -6.94 4.37 8.73
C VAL A 129 -6.91 4.67 7.23
N CYS A 130 -6.81 3.65 6.37
CA CYS A 130 -6.92 3.85 4.92
C CYS A 130 -8.23 4.52 4.55
N ARG A 131 -9.35 4.14 5.19
CA ARG A 131 -10.64 4.83 5.01
C ARG A 131 -10.60 6.28 5.46
N VAL A 132 -9.98 6.59 6.61
CA VAL A 132 -9.80 7.97 7.08
C VAL A 132 -9.00 8.79 6.07
N ILE A 133 -7.94 8.22 5.50
CA ILE A 133 -7.14 8.87 4.44
C ILE A 133 -8.02 9.17 3.21
N GLU A 134 -8.84 8.21 2.76
CA GLU A 134 -9.73 8.40 1.61
C GLU A 134 -10.82 9.46 1.84
N SER A 135 -11.34 9.57 3.07
CA SER A 135 -12.42 10.50 3.40
C SER A 135 -11.94 11.90 3.84
N THR A 136 -10.63 12.10 4.03
CA THR A 136 -10.07 13.37 4.54
C THR A 136 -9.37 14.12 3.39
N PRO A 137 -9.86 15.31 2.96
CA PRO A 137 -9.36 15.97 1.75
C PRO A 137 -7.84 16.22 1.72
N VAL A 138 -7.25 16.67 2.83
CA VAL A 138 -5.81 16.95 2.91
C VAL A 138 -4.97 15.67 2.80
N LEU A 139 -5.42 14.58 3.44
CA LEU A 139 -4.75 13.28 3.36
C LEU A 139 -4.94 12.65 1.97
N PHE A 140 -6.13 12.75 1.39
CA PHE A 140 -6.38 12.27 0.04
C PHE A 140 -5.46 12.96 -0.99
N ALA A 141 -5.29 14.28 -0.90
CA ALA A 141 -4.36 15.01 -1.76
C ALA A 141 -2.91 14.56 -1.56
N ALA A 142 -2.48 14.36 -0.31
CA ALA A 142 -1.15 13.83 0.00
C ALA A 142 -0.98 12.40 -0.55
N ARG A 143 -1.99 11.53 -0.43
CA ARG A 143 -2.00 10.17 -0.97
C ARG A 143 -1.86 10.16 -2.49
N LEU A 144 -2.54 11.03 -3.23
CA LEU A 144 -2.41 11.11 -4.69
C LEU A 144 -0.99 11.47 -5.13
N ARG A 145 -0.34 12.42 -4.46
CA ARG A 145 1.07 12.75 -4.70
C ARG A 145 1.97 11.54 -4.46
N ARG A 146 1.77 10.86 -3.32
CA ARG A 146 2.53 9.65 -2.96
C ARG A 146 2.32 8.50 -3.94
N ALA A 147 1.09 8.32 -4.43
CA ALA A 147 0.78 7.30 -5.42
C ALA A 147 1.58 7.52 -6.71
N ALA A 148 1.71 8.76 -7.17
CA ALA A 148 2.54 9.08 -8.35
C ALA A 148 4.04 8.76 -8.12
N GLU A 149 4.56 9.00 -6.91
CA GLU A 149 5.95 8.63 -6.55
C GLU A 149 6.15 7.11 -6.58
N LEU A 150 5.19 6.35 -6.02
CA LEU A 150 5.21 4.88 -6.03
C LEU A 150 5.07 4.32 -7.45
N GLU A 151 4.19 4.90 -8.27
CA GLU A 151 4.03 4.50 -9.67
C GLU A 151 5.35 4.67 -10.46
N GLU A 152 6.07 5.76 -10.24
CA GLU A 152 7.37 5.97 -10.88
C GLU A 152 8.43 4.98 -10.38
N GLU A 153 8.44 4.64 -9.08
CA GLU A 153 9.32 3.59 -8.54
C GLU A 153 9.02 2.22 -9.15
N LEU A 154 7.75 1.82 -9.19
CA LEU A 154 7.32 0.56 -9.79
C LEU A 154 7.61 0.51 -11.29
N ALA A 155 7.46 1.62 -12.01
CA ALA A 155 7.78 1.69 -13.44
C ALA A 155 9.26 1.39 -13.69
N ARG A 156 10.16 1.89 -12.84
CA ARG A 156 11.60 1.56 -12.92
C ARG A 156 11.86 0.09 -12.64
N VAL A 157 11.23 -0.49 -11.61
CA VAL A 157 11.36 -1.92 -11.31
C VAL A 157 10.88 -2.78 -12.48
N ILE A 158 9.77 -2.41 -13.12
CA ILE A 158 9.28 -3.11 -14.30
C ILE A 158 10.25 -2.95 -15.48
N ALA A 159 10.76 -1.75 -15.73
CA ALA A 159 11.73 -1.52 -16.80
C ALA A 159 13.01 -2.36 -16.61
N GLU A 160 13.54 -2.40 -15.38
CA GLU A 160 14.69 -3.23 -15.01
C GLU A 160 14.43 -4.72 -15.27
N ARG A 161 13.25 -5.23 -14.89
CA ARG A 161 12.86 -6.63 -15.12
C ARG A 161 12.79 -6.99 -16.61
N GLU A 162 12.32 -6.06 -17.43
CA GLU A 162 12.12 -6.25 -18.87
C GLU A 162 13.38 -5.86 -19.69
N GLY A 163 14.45 -5.39 -19.04
CA GLY A 163 15.65 -4.91 -19.73
C GLY A 163 15.41 -3.67 -20.59
N LEU A 164 14.47 -2.82 -20.19
CA LEU A 164 14.08 -1.60 -20.89
C LEU A 164 14.72 -0.36 -20.24
N ASP A 165 14.99 0.65 -21.06
CA ASP A 165 15.23 2.00 -20.59
C ASP A 165 13.89 2.68 -20.33
N VAL A 166 13.60 2.99 -19.06
CA VAL A 166 12.33 3.61 -18.63
C VAL A 166 12.10 4.99 -19.26
N ASP A 167 13.16 5.71 -19.62
CA ASP A 167 13.07 7.05 -20.20
C ASP A 167 12.89 7.04 -21.72
N ALA A 168 13.29 5.95 -22.38
CA ALA A 168 13.06 5.73 -23.81
C ALA A 168 11.76 4.97 -24.11
N ASP A 169 11.34 4.06 -23.22
CA ASP A 169 10.16 3.22 -23.41
C ASP A 169 9.01 3.63 -22.47
N PRO A 170 7.87 4.11 -22.99
CA PRO A 170 6.76 4.55 -22.15
C PRO A 170 5.93 3.39 -21.55
N ARG A 171 6.12 2.14 -22.01
CA ARG A 171 5.27 1.01 -21.63
C ARG A 171 5.26 0.73 -20.11
N PRO A 172 6.40 0.75 -19.38
CA PRO A 172 6.40 0.55 -17.93
C PRO A 172 5.55 1.60 -17.18
N ARG A 173 5.67 2.89 -17.57
CA ARG A 173 4.90 3.98 -16.95
C ARG A 173 3.41 3.88 -17.28
N ILE A 174 3.05 3.56 -18.52
CA ILE A 174 1.65 3.36 -18.92
C ILE A 174 1.02 2.19 -18.15
N LEU A 175 1.72 1.05 -18.09
CA LEU A 175 1.25 -0.12 -17.37
C LEU A 175 0.99 0.19 -15.89
N VAL A 176 1.97 0.81 -15.23
CA VAL A 176 1.88 1.08 -13.80
C VAL A 176 0.83 2.15 -13.50
N ALA A 177 0.67 3.17 -14.35
CA ALA A 177 -0.40 4.17 -14.21
C ALA A 177 -1.80 3.55 -14.35
N ALA A 178 -1.99 2.63 -15.31
CA ALA A 178 -3.24 1.90 -15.48
C ALA A 178 -3.53 0.99 -14.27
N PHE A 179 -2.52 0.25 -13.81
CA PHE A 179 -2.61 -0.61 -12.63
C PHE A 179 -2.93 0.18 -11.36
N GLY A 180 -2.19 1.27 -11.10
CA GLY A 180 -2.42 2.18 -9.97
C GLY A 180 -3.81 2.82 -10.03
N GLY A 181 -4.31 3.12 -11.23
CA GLY A 181 -5.71 3.52 -11.45
C GLY A 181 -6.72 2.49 -10.96
N ALA A 182 -6.56 1.22 -11.32
CA ALA A 182 -7.44 0.14 -10.87
C ALA A 182 -7.36 -0.08 -9.35
N VAL A 183 -6.17 -0.01 -8.75
CA VAL A 183 -5.98 -0.07 -7.29
C VAL A 183 -6.75 1.07 -6.61
N ARG A 184 -6.56 2.31 -7.05
CA ARG A 184 -7.27 3.48 -6.48
C ARG A 184 -8.79 3.37 -6.61
N VAL A 185 -9.29 2.89 -7.74
CA VAL A 185 -10.73 2.66 -7.95
C VAL A 185 -11.26 1.60 -6.98
N THR A 186 -10.50 0.52 -6.78
CA THR A 186 -10.81 -0.55 -5.83
C THR A 186 -10.89 -0.02 -4.40
N GLU A 187 -9.85 0.66 -3.94
CA GLU A 187 -9.77 1.22 -2.58
C GLU A 187 -10.92 2.18 -2.29
N ARG A 188 -11.19 3.10 -3.23
CA ARG A 188 -12.30 4.05 -3.10
C ARG A 188 -13.64 3.33 -3.03
N ARG A 189 -13.88 2.33 -3.87
CA ARG A 189 -15.12 1.55 -3.86
C ARG A 189 -15.28 0.76 -2.56
N TRP A 190 -14.21 0.12 -2.08
CA TRP A 190 -14.21 -0.61 -0.81
C TRP A 190 -14.46 0.33 0.38
N SER A 191 -13.82 1.51 0.41
CA SER A 191 -14.01 2.50 1.49
C SER A 191 -15.43 3.06 1.60
N ALA A 192 -16.18 3.03 0.48
CA ALA A 192 -17.57 3.43 0.39
C ALA A 192 -18.55 2.26 0.56
N GLY A 193 -18.05 1.02 0.63
CA GLY A 193 -18.82 -0.21 0.77
C GLY A 193 -19.21 -0.53 2.22
N GLY A 194 -20.03 -1.57 2.39
CA GLY A 194 -20.50 -2.04 3.69
C GLY A 194 -19.59 -3.07 4.38
N ASP A 195 -18.87 -3.88 3.60
CA ASP A 195 -17.91 -4.87 4.11
C ASP A 195 -16.49 -4.29 4.06
N LEU A 196 -15.94 -4.01 5.24
CA LEU A 196 -14.62 -3.40 5.43
C LEU A 196 -13.58 -4.42 5.92
N THR A 197 -13.77 -5.69 5.58
CA THR A 197 -12.78 -6.74 5.88
C THR A 197 -11.64 -6.73 4.87
N ALA A 198 -10.49 -7.29 5.28
CA ALA A 198 -9.38 -7.54 4.40
C ALA A 198 -9.79 -8.48 3.24
N ALA A 199 -10.52 -9.56 3.54
CA ALA A 199 -11.01 -10.49 2.53
C ALA A 199 -11.82 -9.79 1.43
N ALA A 200 -12.77 -8.93 1.81
CA ALA A 200 -13.56 -8.16 0.84
C ALA A 200 -12.71 -7.22 -0.03
N LEU A 201 -11.70 -6.54 0.55
CA LEU A 201 -10.79 -5.70 -0.24
C LEU A 201 -9.94 -6.54 -1.21
N ARG A 202 -9.47 -7.71 -0.79
CA ARG A 202 -8.72 -8.64 -1.66
C ARG A 202 -9.56 -9.12 -2.83
N ASP A 203 -10.77 -9.60 -2.56
CA ASP A 203 -11.67 -10.13 -3.59
C ASP A 203 -12.03 -9.04 -4.60
N LEU A 204 -12.29 -7.82 -4.09
CA LEU A 204 -12.57 -6.67 -4.93
C LEU A 204 -11.34 -6.26 -5.76
N MET A 205 -10.14 -6.35 -5.19
CA MET A 205 -8.89 -6.07 -5.89
C MET A 205 -8.65 -7.06 -7.02
N ALA A 206 -8.77 -8.36 -6.74
CA ALA A 206 -8.65 -9.40 -7.75
C ALA A 206 -9.64 -9.18 -8.90
N ALA A 207 -10.91 -8.93 -8.58
CA ALA A 207 -11.95 -8.67 -9.58
C ALA A 207 -11.67 -7.44 -10.46
N HIS A 208 -11.21 -6.32 -9.90
CA HIS A 208 -10.91 -5.14 -10.71
C HIS A 208 -9.63 -5.28 -11.54
N LEU A 209 -8.61 -5.96 -11.02
CA LEU A 209 -7.39 -6.22 -11.79
C LEU A 209 -7.67 -7.13 -12.98
N ASP A 210 -8.57 -8.11 -12.85
CA ASP A 210 -9.00 -8.96 -13.96
C ASP A 210 -9.77 -8.17 -15.04
N LEU A 211 -10.35 -7.01 -14.70
CA LEU A 211 -11.01 -6.11 -15.66
C LEU A 211 -10.04 -5.23 -16.45
N LEU A 212 -8.76 -5.10 -16.07
CA LEU A 212 -7.83 -4.17 -16.73
C LEU A 212 -7.70 -4.43 -18.25
N GLY A 213 -7.55 -5.69 -18.66
CA GLY A 213 -7.47 -6.07 -20.07
C GLY A 213 -8.77 -5.79 -20.83
N PRO A 214 -9.90 -6.41 -20.44
CA PRO A 214 -11.20 -6.21 -21.08
C PRO A 214 -11.65 -4.74 -21.12
N ALA A 215 -11.40 -3.97 -20.05
CA ALA A 215 -11.74 -2.56 -19.98
C ALA A 215 -11.02 -1.71 -21.05
N LEU A 216 -9.81 -2.09 -21.45
CA LEU A 216 -9.03 -1.34 -22.44
C LEU A 216 -9.25 -1.84 -23.88
N ALA A 217 -9.60 -3.10 -24.06
CA ALA A 217 -9.64 -3.74 -25.37
C ALA A 217 -11.06 -3.94 -25.97
N GLU A 218 -12.11 -3.97 -25.15
CA GLU A 218 -13.45 -4.39 -25.59
C GLU A 218 -14.47 -3.24 -25.67
N ASN A 219 -15.47 -3.39 -26.53
CA ASN A 219 -16.60 -2.45 -26.65
C ASN A 219 -17.68 -2.73 -25.61
N TRP A 220 -17.91 -1.84 -24.65
CA TRP A 220 -18.87 -2.06 -23.55
C TRP A 220 -20.36 -1.90 -23.93
N ARG A 221 -20.66 -1.60 -25.20
CA ARG A 221 -22.04 -1.36 -25.68
C ARG A 221 -22.75 -2.62 -26.18
N THR A 222 -22.07 -3.76 -26.26
CA THR A 222 -22.67 -5.05 -26.65
C THR A 222 -23.51 -5.63 -25.51
N GLY A 223 -24.71 -5.06 -25.32
CA GLY A 223 -25.66 -5.52 -24.30
C GLY A 223 -27.00 -4.77 -24.26
N ARG A 224 -27.19 -3.72 -25.06
CA ARG A 224 -28.50 -3.08 -25.22
C ARG A 224 -29.00 -3.30 -26.65
N SER A 225 -29.64 -4.45 -26.87
CA SER A 225 -30.43 -4.67 -28.09
C SER A 225 -31.50 -3.58 -28.16
N PRO A 226 -31.58 -2.75 -29.21
CA PRO A 226 -32.69 -1.82 -29.39
C PRO A 226 -33.86 -2.60 -29.96
N ASP A 227 -34.45 -3.48 -29.16
CA ASP A 227 -35.76 -4.04 -29.48
C ASP A 227 -36.83 -3.23 -28.75
N ARG A 228 -37.38 -2.25 -29.47
CA ARG A 228 -38.83 -2.07 -29.59
C ARG A 228 -39.21 -0.91 -30.53
N ARG A 229 -39.91 -1.32 -31.59
CA ARG A 229 -41.02 -0.64 -32.30
C ARG A 229 -40.70 0.48 -33.28
N THR A 230 -40.94 0.19 -34.56
CA THR A 230 -42.17 0.63 -35.26
C THR A 230 -42.38 -0.18 -36.55
N GLU A 231 -43.20 -1.24 -36.48
CA GLU A 231 -43.99 -1.68 -37.63
C GLU A 231 -45.16 -0.70 -37.80
N THR A 232 -45.36 -0.28 -39.05
CA THR A 232 -46.46 0.58 -39.53
C THR A 232 -47.57 -0.31 -40.09
#